data_AF-A0AAV1TYR5-F1
#
_entry.id   AF-A0AAV1TYR5-F1
#
_cell.length_a   1.000
_cell.length_b   1.000
_cell.length_c   1.000
_cell.angle_alpha   90.00
_cell.angle_beta   90.00
_cell.angle_gamma   90.00
#
_symmetry.space_group_name_H-M   'P 1'
#
loop_
_entity.id
_entity.type
_entity.pdbx_description
1 polymer ?
#
loop_
_entity_poly.entity_id
_entity_poly.type
_entity_poly.pdbx_seq_one_letter_code
_entity_poly.pdbx_strand_id
1 'polypeptide(L)'
;MDADVDAIDIDDDDDDDACIFSIANDCHSEDDDALTDEDNVISALHTKRTAVDKDESAEEFLLTLEAVIRFVQNSIADALDRQKGNADKHERANLLSFDEGDLVLLSTVNLPKHAVTIVGSSKLLPKYIGPFRVLRRMGNAYTIELPWKMRTHPTCYDGLLRPYY
;
A
#
# COMPACT_ATOMS: atom_id res chain seq x y z
N MET A 1 -0.44 2.05 -57.25
CA MET A 1 -0.41 3.28 -56.43
C MET A 1 -0.51 2.79 -55.02
N ASP A 2 0.61 2.26 -54.61
CA ASP A 2 0.90 1.72 -53.30
C ASP A 2 1.09 2.91 -52.38
N ALA A 3 0.33 2.92 -51.29
CA ALA A 3 0.62 3.74 -50.13
C ALA A 3 0.67 2.76 -48.96
N ASP A 4 1.90 2.40 -48.61
CA ASP A 4 2.24 1.69 -47.39
C ASP A 4 1.68 2.48 -46.20
N VAL A 5 0.89 1.80 -45.38
CA VAL A 5 0.48 2.30 -44.07
C VAL A 5 1.56 1.84 -43.11
N ASP A 6 2.40 2.77 -42.68
CA ASP A 6 3.42 2.54 -41.67
C ASP A 6 2.78 1.90 -40.43
N ALA A 7 3.37 0.77 -40.01
CA ALA A 7 3.12 0.17 -38.72
C ALA A 7 3.53 1.17 -37.64
N ILE A 8 2.59 1.51 -36.75
CA ILE A 8 2.95 2.13 -35.49
C ILE A 8 3.39 0.97 -34.60
N ASP A 9 4.71 0.85 -34.42
CA ASP A 9 5.30 0.12 -33.31
C ASP A 9 4.80 0.80 -32.03
N ILE A 10 3.85 0.14 -31.37
CA ILE A 10 3.55 0.45 -29.97
C ILE A 10 4.65 -0.26 -29.21
N ASP A 11 5.65 0.52 -28.79
CA ASP A 11 6.66 0.07 -27.85
C ASP A 11 5.97 -0.56 -26.64
N ASP A 12 6.21 -1.86 -26.48
CA ASP A 12 6.08 -2.59 -25.23
C ASP A 12 6.98 -1.89 -24.20
N ASP A 13 6.41 -1.01 -23.38
CA ASP A 13 7.00 -0.61 -22.11
C ASP A 13 6.38 -1.48 -21.01
N ASP A 14 7.24 -2.38 -20.56
CA ASP A 14 7.10 -3.44 -19.58
C ASP A 14 6.60 -3.00 -18.19
N ASP A 15 5.90 -3.95 -17.54
CA ASP A 15 5.98 -4.27 -16.12
C ASP A 15 5.78 -3.16 -15.06
N ASP A 16 4.56 -3.05 -14.50
CA ASP A 16 4.39 -2.56 -13.12
C ASP A 16 3.08 -3.01 -12.41
N ASP A 17 2.35 -4.01 -12.92
CA ASP A 17 1.16 -4.56 -12.22
C ASP A 17 1.50 -5.64 -11.17
N ALA A 18 2.78 -5.93 -10.94
CA ALA A 18 3.25 -7.00 -10.04
C ALA A 18 3.66 -6.49 -8.64
N CYS A 19 2.83 -5.68 -7.97
CA CYS A 19 3.04 -5.43 -6.52
C CYS A 19 1.76 -5.39 -5.67
N ILE A 20 0.60 -5.71 -6.23
CA ILE A 20 -0.64 -5.68 -5.44
C ILE A 20 -0.87 -6.95 -4.59
N PHE A 21 -0.14 -8.06 -4.80
CA PHE A 21 -0.38 -9.28 -4.01
C PHE A 21 0.80 -10.23 -3.73
N SER A 22 2.05 -9.80 -3.86
CA SER A 22 3.20 -10.67 -3.51
C SER A 22 3.55 -10.57 -2.02
N ILE A 23 2.64 -11.05 -1.16
CA ILE A 23 3.03 -11.58 0.16
C ILE A 23 3.24 -13.08 -0.04
N ALA A 24 4.34 -13.46 -0.68
CA ALA A 24 4.84 -14.83 -0.70
C ALA A 24 6.33 -14.84 -1.11
N ASN A 25 7.17 -15.27 -0.17
CA ASN A 25 8.53 -15.81 -0.29
C ASN A 25 9.53 -15.13 -1.23
N ASP A 26 10.56 -14.51 -0.64
CA ASP A 26 11.92 -15.00 -0.84
C ASP A 26 12.85 -14.57 0.30
N CYS A 27 13.35 -15.53 1.06
CA CYS A 27 14.41 -15.37 2.07
C CYS A 27 15.25 -16.65 2.05
N HIS A 28 15.93 -16.90 0.92
CA HIS A 28 17.15 -17.69 0.93
C HIS A 28 18.34 -16.76 1.19
N SER A 29 18.91 -16.85 2.39
CA SER A 29 20.30 -16.45 2.65
C SER A 29 21.12 -17.72 2.76
N GLU A 30 21.94 -17.97 1.73
CA GLU A 30 23.08 -18.86 1.81
C GLU A 30 24.17 -18.13 2.61
N ASP A 31 24.59 -18.70 3.73
CA ASP A 31 25.92 -18.48 4.30
C ASP A 31 26.37 -19.82 4.91
N ASP A 32 27.13 -20.57 4.11
CA ASP A 32 27.98 -21.67 4.53
C ASP A 32 29.16 -21.12 5.33
N ASP A 33 29.47 -21.70 6.49
CA ASP A 33 30.85 -21.89 6.96
C ASP A 33 30.94 -23.00 8.04
N ALA A 34 31.91 -23.89 7.85
CA ALA A 34 32.05 -25.22 8.44
C ALA A 34 32.71 -25.28 9.83
N LEU A 35 32.49 -26.37 10.59
CA LEU A 35 33.58 -27.14 11.22
C LEU A 35 33.15 -28.55 11.70
N THR A 36 34.01 -29.53 11.43
CA THR A 36 33.95 -30.96 11.81
C THR A 36 34.70 -31.24 13.12
N ASP A 37 34.47 -32.44 13.69
CA ASP A 37 35.27 -33.19 14.70
C ASP A 37 34.78 -33.19 16.17
N GLU A 38 33.73 -33.96 16.52
CA GLU A 38 33.25 -34.11 17.93
C GLU A 38 32.93 -35.57 18.36
N ASP A 39 33.31 -36.61 17.61
CA ASP A 39 32.83 -37.99 17.86
C ASP A 39 33.44 -38.73 19.07
N ASN A 40 34.45 -38.19 19.77
CA ASN A 40 35.11 -38.86 20.91
C ASN A 40 34.78 -38.25 22.29
N VAL A 41 34.01 -37.17 22.32
CA VAL A 41 33.61 -36.49 23.57
C VAL A 41 32.39 -37.20 24.18
N ILE A 42 31.58 -37.85 23.35
CA ILE A 42 30.22 -38.34 23.62
C ILE A 42 30.10 -39.32 24.82
N SER A 43 31.07 -40.21 25.09
CA SER A 43 30.85 -41.30 26.09
C SER A 43 31.02 -40.88 27.56
N ALA A 44 31.89 -39.91 27.87
CA ALA A 44 32.14 -39.47 29.25
C ALA A 44 31.11 -38.44 29.78
N LEU A 45 30.30 -37.87 28.90
CA LEU A 45 29.28 -36.83 29.19
C LEU A 45 28.01 -37.45 29.77
N HIS A 46 27.69 -38.69 29.40
CA HIS A 46 26.40 -39.30 29.67
C HIS A 46 26.11 -39.60 31.14
N THR A 47 27.13 -39.74 32.00
CA THR A 47 26.90 -40.00 33.44
C THR A 47 26.87 -38.72 34.30
N LYS A 48 27.30 -37.57 33.75
CA LYS A 48 27.18 -36.24 34.39
C LYS A 48 26.03 -35.39 33.81
N ARG A 49 25.57 -35.69 32.57
CA ARG A 49 24.51 -34.96 31.84
C ARG A 49 23.15 -34.97 32.52
N THR A 50 22.72 -36.09 33.08
CA THR A 50 21.31 -36.29 33.51
C THR A 50 20.80 -35.34 34.61
N ALA A 51 21.70 -34.60 35.28
CA ALA A 51 21.35 -33.57 36.26
C ALA A 51 21.52 -32.13 35.75
N VAL A 52 22.28 -31.91 34.67
CA VAL A 52 22.53 -30.59 34.03
C VAL A 52 21.54 -30.33 32.88
N ASP A 53 21.03 -31.40 32.24
CA ASP A 53 20.19 -31.34 31.04
C ASP A 53 18.85 -30.57 31.21
N LYS A 54 18.34 -30.41 32.44
CA LYS A 54 17.08 -29.70 32.69
C LYS A 54 17.24 -28.19 32.63
N ASP A 55 18.40 -27.68 33.03
CA ASP A 55 18.70 -26.25 33.01
C ASP A 55 19.14 -25.84 31.60
N GLU A 56 19.97 -26.67 30.96
CA GLU A 56 20.46 -26.45 29.60
C GLU A 56 19.31 -26.43 28.57
N SER A 57 18.33 -27.35 28.70
CA SER A 57 17.13 -27.35 27.84
C SER A 57 16.21 -26.14 28.08
N ALA A 58 16.16 -25.62 29.31
CA ALA A 58 15.39 -24.42 29.61
C ALA A 58 16.08 -23.16 29.05
N GLU A 59 17.41 -23.11 29.12
CA GLU A 59 18.21 -22.03 28.54
C GLU A 59 18.12 -22.01 27.01
N GLU A 60 18.21 -23.16 26.34
CA GLU A 60 18.01 -23.26 24.88
C GLU A 60 16.61 -22.79 24.44
N PHE A 61 15.57 -23.11 25.21
CA PHE A 61 14.21 -22.66 24.92
C PHE A 61 14.08 -21.15 25.06
N LEU A 62 14.69 -20.54 26.08
CA LEU A 62 14.67 -19.09 26.27
C LEU A 62 15.43 -18.36 25.17
N LEU A 63 16.59 -18.88 24.76
CA LEU A 63 17.37 -18.34 23.63
C LEU A 63 16.58 -18.42 22.33
N THR A 64 15.90 -19.54 22.10
CA THR A 64 15.04 -19.72 20.92
C THR A 64 13.87 -18.75 20.94
N LEU A 65 13.21 -18.58 22.09
CA LEU A 65 12.09 -17.65 22.25
C LEU A 65 12.54 -16.20 22.00
N GLU A 66 13.69 -15.79 22.54
CA GLU A 66 14.26 -14.46 22.32
C GLU A 66 14.57 -14.22 20.84
N ALA A 67 15.15 -15.21 20.16
CA ALA A 67 15.42 -15.14 18.73
C ALA A 67 14.13 -14.97 17.90
N VAL A 68 13.08 -15.72 18.23
CA VAL A 68 11.77 -15.63 17.56
C VAL A 68 11.12 -14.28 17.80
N ILE A 69 11.15 -13.77 19.04
CA ILE A 69 10.58 -12.45 19.36
C ILE A 69 11.31 -11.35 18.58
N ARG A 70 12.64 -11.40 18.56
CA ARG A 70 13.46 -10.43 17.82
C ARG A 70 13.18 -10.48 16.32
N PHE A 71 13.04 -11.68 15.76
CA PHE A 71 12.68 -11.86 14.35
C PHE A 71 11.32 -11.23 14.02
N VAL A 72 10.30 -11.49 14.85
CA VAL A 72 8.96 -10.90 14.65
C VAL A 72 9.01 -9.38 14.77
N GLN A 73 9.74 -8.83 15.74
CA GLN A 73 9.87 -7.38 15.89
C GLN A 73 10.56 -6.73 14.69
N ASN A 74 11.65 -7.32 14.19
CA ASN A 74 12.37 -6.81 13.03
C ASN A 74 11.51 -6.89 11.76
N SER A 75 10.81 -8.01 11.53
CA SER A 75 9.92 -8.13 10.37
C SER A 75 8.78 -7.11 10.38
N ILE A 76 8.23 -6.79 11.55
CA ILE A 76 7.22 -5.71 11.69
C ILE A 76 7.84 -4.35 11.40
N ALA A 77 9.03 -4.05 11.96
CA ALA A 77 9.72 -2.79 11.72
C ALA A 77 10.02 -2.60 10.23
N ASP A 78 10.57 -3.61 9.57
CA ASP A 78 10.88 -3.55 8.15
C ASP A 78 9.60 -3.43 7.29
N ALA A 79 8.49 -4.04 7.70
CA ALA A 79 7.22 -3.90 7.02
C ALA A 79 6.67 -2.47 7.15
N LEU A 80 6.79 -1.86 8.33
CA LEU A 80 6.39 -0.47 8.57
C LEU A 80 7.25 0.51 7.77
N ASP A 81 8.57 0.28 7.69
CA ASP A 81 9.47 1.11 6.91
C ASP A 81 9.16 1.02 5.41
N ARG A 82 8.85 -0.18 4.89
CA ARG A 82 8.36 -0.34 3.51
C ARG A 82 7.04 0.38 3.28
N GLN A 83 6.08 0.26 4.20
CA GLN A 83 4.80 0.97 4.10
C GLN A 83 4.99 2.48 4.09
N LYS A 84 5.85 3.00 4.98
CA LYS A 84 6.20 4.42 5.04
C LYS A 84 6.87 4.88 3.76
N GLY A 85 7.89 4.17 3.29
CA GLY A 85 8.57 4.49 2.03
C GLY A 85 7.61 4.48 0.84
N ASN A 86 6.69 3.52 0.78
CA ASN A 86 5.67 3.49 -0.27
C ASN A 86 4.64 4.61 -0.12
N ALA A 87 4.18 4.91 1.09
CA ALA A 87 3.25 6.00 1.35
C ALA A 87 3.85 7.37 1.02
N ASP A 88 5.12 7.59 1.35
CA ASP A 88 5.85 8.84 1.07
C ASP A 88 6.10 8.98 -0.45
N LYS A 89 6.45 7.90 -1.14
CA LYS A 89 6.58 7.89 -2.62
C LYS A 89 5.25 8.17 -3.33
N HIS A 90 4.15 7.68 -2.78
CA HIS A 90 2.79 7.87 -3.29
C HIS A 90 2.04 8.97 -2.56
N GLU A 91 2.74 9.84 -1.82
CA GLU A 91 2.11 11.00 -1.21
C GLU A 91 1.50 11.77 -2.36
N ARG A 92 0.16 11.76 -2.42
CA ARG A 92 -0.58 12.13 -3.63
C ARG A 92 -0.20 13.56 -3.96
N ALA A 93 0.63 13.71 -4.99
CA ALA A 93 0.90 14.98 -5.64
C ALA A 93 -0.38 15.40 -6.37
N ASN A 94 -1.45 15.67 -5.61
CA ASN A 94 -2.60 16.41 -6.08
C ASN A 94 -2.11 17.83 -6.26
N LEU A 95 -1.43 18.07 -7.38
CA LEU A 95 -0.87 19.36 -7.79
C LEU A 95 -1.94 20.45 -8.00
N LEU A 96 -3.22 20.08 -7.89
CA LEU A 96 -4.35 20.93 -8.14
C LEU A 96 -4.75 21.62 -6.84
N SER A 97 -4.29 22.86 -6.67
CA SER A 97 -4.84 23.79 -5.69
C SER A 97 -5.97 24.60 -6.33
N PHE A 98 -7.07 24.73 -5.61
CA PHE A 98 -8.21 25.57 -6.00
C PHE A 98 -8.33 26.75 -5.04
N ASP A 99 -8.77 27.89 -5.54
CA ASP A 99 -9.06 29.07 -4.74
C ASP A 99 -10.56 29.24 -4.52
N GLU A 100 -10.93 30.07 -3.54
CA GLU A 100 -12.33 30.38 -3.26
C GLU A 100 -12.96 31.09 -4.45
N GLY A 101 -14.08 30.55 -4.95
CA GLY A 101 -14.77 31.03 -6.14
C GLY A 101 -14.51 30.24 -7.41
N ASP A 102 -13.47 29.39 -7.43
CA ASP A 102 -13.18 28.52 -8.58
C ASP A 102 -14.32 27.54 -8.85
N LEU A 103 -14.51 27.22 -10.12
CA LEU A 103 -15.42 26.17 -10.56
C LEU A 103 -14.66 24.85 -10.66
N VAL A 104 -15.19 23.83 -9.99
CA VAL A 104 -14.61 22.49 -9.95
C VAL A 104 -15.63 21.43 -10.31
N LEU A 105 -15.18 20.38 -10.98
CA LEU A 105 -15.95 19.17 -11.22
C LEU A 105 -15.71 18.16 -10.09
N LEU A 106 -16.79 17.56 -9.57
CA LEU A 106 -16.74 16.57 -8.50
C LEU A 106 -16.75 15.14 -9.08
N SER A 107 -15.84 14.30 -8.62
CA SER A 107 -15.77 12.88 -9.02
C SER A 107 -16.94 12.06 -8.47
N THR A 108 -17.45 11.12 -9.28
CA THR A 108 -18.57 10.24 -8.90
C THR A 108 -18.15 8.93 -8.23
N VAL A 109 -16.85 8.65 -8.11
CA VAL A 109 -16.31 7.34 -7.65
C VAL A 109 -16.85 6.92 -6.28
N ASN A 110 -17.02 7.88 -5.35
CA ASN A 110 -17.46 7.62 -3.99
C ASN A 110 -18.80 8.29 -3.65
N LEU A 111 -19.54 8.74 -4.67
CA LEU A 111 -20.86 9.33 -4.44
C LEU A 111 -21.92 8.25 -4.30
N PRO A 112 -22.91 8.44 -3.41
CA PRO A 112 -24.00 7.50 -3.32
C PRO A 112 -24.79 7.54 -4.64
N LYS A 113 -25.32 6.38 -5.07
CA LYS A 113 -26.01 6.24 -6.37
C LYS A 113 -27.08 7.31 -6.58
N HIS A 114 -27.83 7.64 -5.53
CA HIS A 114 -28.88 8.65 -5.55
C HIS A 114 -28.40 10.10 -5.70
N ALA A 115 -27.12 10.40 -5.45
CA ALA A 115 -26.56 11.75 -5.61
C ALA A 115 -26.31 12.12 -7.08
N VAL A 116 -26.12 11.13 -7.95
CA VAL A 116 -25.77 11.33 -9.36
C VAL A 116 -26.97 11.01 -10.27
N THR A 117 -27.87 10.13 -9.84
CA THR A 117 -28.97 9.66 -10.70
C THR A 117 -30.19 10.57 -10.65
N ILE A 118 -30.34 11.40 -11.70
CA ILE A 118 -31.67 11.83 -12.16
C ILE A 118 -32.25 10.80 -13.14
N VAL A 119 -31.40 10.06 -13.89
CA VAL A 119 -31.82 8.96 -14.80
C VAL A 119 -30.66 7.95 -14.96
N GLY A 120 -30.86 6.66 -14.70
CA GLY A 120 -30.01 5.57 -15.27
C GLY A 120 -29.19 4.68 -14.33
N SER A 121 -28.51 3.69 -14.94
CA SER A 121 -27.63 2.71 -14.28
C SER A 121 -26.22 3.24 -14.06
N SER A 122 -25.50 2.74 -13.04
CA SER A 122 -24.19 3.27 -12.65
C SER A 122 -23.10 3.19 -13.72
N LYS A 123 -23.28 2.35 -14.75
CA LYS A 123 -22.32 2.14 -15.84
C LYS A 123 -22.31 3.28 -16.87
N LEU A 124 -23.36 4.09 -16.93
CA LEU A 124 -23.51 5.19 -17.89
C LEU A 124 -23.40 6.57 -17.21
N LEU A 125 -23.04 6.61 -15.93
CA LEU A 125 -22.86 7.88 -15.22
C LEU A 125 -21.55 8.54 -15.63
N PRO A 126 -21.52 9.88 -15.77
CA PRO A 126 -20.27 10.58 -16.02
C PRO A 126 -19.32 10.41 -14.82
N LYS A 127 -18.01 10.34 -15.11
CA LYS A 127 -16.94 10.21 -14.10
C LYS A 127 -16.84 11.45 -13.19
N TYR A 128 -17.22 12.60 -13.72
CA TYR A 128 -17.26 13.87 -13.00
C TYR A 128 -18.59 14.58 -13.27
N ILE A 129 -19.12 15.26 -12.25
CA ILE A 129 -20.37 16.00 -12.34
C ILE A 129 -20.16 17.46 -11.98
N GLY A 130 -20.93 18.33 -12.66
CA GLY A 130 -21.27 19.70 -12.28
C GLY A 130 -20.10 20.65 -12.03
N PRO A 131 -20.10 21.87 -12.58
CA PRO A 131 -19.25 22.91 -12.00
C PRO A 131 -19.86 23.32 -10.65
N PHE A 132 -19.17 23.00 -9.56
CA PHE A 132 -19.48 23.47 -8.22
C PHE A 132 -18.49 24.56 -7.84
N ARG A 133 -18.96 25.57 -7.13
CA ARG A 133 -18.09 26.65 -6.66
C ARG A 133 -17.38 26.23 -5.39
N VAL A 134 -16.08 26.48 -5.30
CA VAL A 134 -15.32 26.35 -4.06
C VAL A 134 -15.72 27.49 -3.13
N LEU A 135 -16.22 27.14 -1.95
CA LEU A 135 -16.62 28.09 -0.90
C LEU A 135 -15.47 28.36 0.08
N ARG A 136 -14.67 27.34 0.39
CA ARG A 136 -13.59 27.44 1.37
C ARG A 136 -12.53 26.37 1.15
N ARG A 137 -11.26 26.73 1.35
CA ARG A 137 -10.11 25.80 1.40
C ARG A 137 -9.70 25.49 2.84
N MET A 138 -9.48 24.21 3.14
CA MET A 138 -9.02 23.67 4.41
C MET A 138 -7.92 22.63 4.18
N GLY A 139 -6.71 23.11 3.86
CA GLY A 139 -5.58 22.25 3.52
C GLY A 139 -5.82 21.49 2.21
N ASN A 140 -5.96 20.17 2.30
CA ASN A 140 -6.31 19.25 1.21
C ASN A 140 -7.83 18.99 1.09
N ALA A 141 -8.64 19.59 1.96
CA ALA A 141 -10.09 19.50 1.95
C ALA A 141 -10.70 20.83 1.48
N TYR A 142 -11.73 20.74 0.64
CA TYR A 142 -12.40 21.88 0.02
C TYR A 142 -13.89 21.77 0.26
N THR A 143 -14.51 22.84 0.77
CA THR A 143 -15.96 22.95 0.86
C THR A 143 -16.47 23.52 -0.45
N ILE A 144 -17.36 22.79 -1.12
CA ILE A 144 -17.98 23.18 -2.39
C ILE A 144 -19.46 23.48 -2.21
N GLU A 145 -20.02 24.29 -3.11
CA GLU A 145 -21.44 24.64 -3.15
C GLU A 145 -22.27 23.45 -3.68
N LEU A 146 -22.51 22.47 -2.81
CA LEU A 146 -23.22 21.25 -3.18
C LEU A 146 -24.74 21.40 -2.98
N PRO A 147 -25.58 21.01 -3.97
CA PRO A 147 -27.03 20.99 -3.83
C PRO A 147 -27.47 20.08 -2.68
N TRP A 148 -28.36 20.58 -1.81
CA TRP A 148 -28.88 19.83 -0.66
C TRP A 148 -29.50 18.46 -1.03
N LYS A 149 -30.04 18.35 -2.25
CA LYS A 149 -30.65 17.13 -2.80
C LYS A 149 -29.68 15.95 -2.91
N MET A 150 -28.38 16.21 -3.01
CA MET A 150 -27.36 15.16 -3.15
C MET A 150 -27.09 14.41 -1.84
N ARG A 151 -27.60 14.89 -0.69
CA ARG A 151 -27.46 14.26 0.64
C ARG A 151 -26.03 13.78 0.96
N THR A 152 -25.04 14.48 0.40
CA THR A 152 -23.62 14.20 0.52
C THR A 152 -22.98 15.39 1.23
N HIS A 153 -21.93 15.13 2.01
CA HIS A 153 -21.25 16.20 2.73
C HIS A 153 -20.57 17.17 1.75
N PRO A 154 -20.72 18.50 1.91
CA PRO A 154 -20.18 19.47 0.95
C PRO A 154 -18.65 19.63 1.00
N THR A 155 -17.98 19.02 1.97
CA THR A 155 -16.50 19.04 2.05
C THR A 155 -15.93 17.78 1.40
N CYS A 156 -15.02 17.97 0.44
CA CYS A 156 -14.40 16.92 -0.36
C CYS A 156 -12.87 17.06 -0.34
N TYR A 157 -12.15 15.95 -0.55
CA TYR A 157 -10.70 15.94 -0.70
C TYR A 157 -10.29 16.34 -2.13
N ASP A 158 -9.16 17.04 -2.30
CA ASP A 158 -8.65 17.52 -3.60
C ASP A 158 -8.57 16.44 -4.69
N GLY A 159 -8.20 15.20 -4.34
CA GLY A 159 -8.13 14.09 -5.29
C GLY A 159 -9.47 13.71 -5.93
N LEU A 160 -10.58 14.23 -5.41
CA LEU A 160 -11.93 14.06 -5.96
C LEU A 160 -12.38 15.24 -6.83
N LEU A 161 -11.57 16.29 -6.96
CA LEU A 161 -11.89 17.51 -7.69
C LEU A 161 -11.05 17.62 -8.97
N ARG A 162 -11.64 18.24 -9.99
CA ARG A 162 -10.97 18.64 -11.24
C ARG A 162 -11.29 20.10 -11.53
N PRO A 163 -10.35 20.89 -12.09
CA PRO A 163 -10.66 22.24 -12.53
C PRO A 163 -11.68 22.23 -13.68
N TYR A 164 -12.53 23.24 -13.71
CA TYR A 164 -13.48 23.50 -14.80
C TYR A 164 -12.97 24.69 -15.64
N TYR A 165 -12.66 24.46 -16.92
CA TYR A 165 -12.19 25.47 -17.88
C TYR A 165 -13.13 25.55 -19.09
#